data_AF-A0A4Q3C7U4-F1
#
_entry.id   AF-A0A4Q3C7U4-F1
#
_cell.length_a   1.000
_cell.length_b   1.000
_cell.length_c   1.000
_cell.angle_alpha   90.00
_cell.angle_beta   90.00
_cell.angle_gamma   90.00
#
_symmetry.space_group_name_H-M   'P 1'
#
loop_
_entity.id
_entity.type
_entity.pdbx_description
1 polymer ?
#
loop_
_entity_poly.entity_id
_entity_poly.type
_entity_poly.pdbx_seq_one_letter_code
_entity_poly.pdbx_strand_id
1 'polypeptide(L)'
;MTNSFLPFPELETTRCLLRQLDQADAQDVFDIRKRVNEFVDYKRATSIADAQAFIEKIRHFAATGEGLTWAINFKDDPKLAGTIVYWNISEDRSVAEIGYELATAYQGKGIMQE
;
A
#
# COMPACT_ATOMS: atom_id res chain seq x y z
N MET A 1 -21.90 1.37 14.04
CA MET A 1 -20.67 2.15 14.32
C MET A 1 -19.95 2.29 13.00
N THR A 2 -19.67 3.51 12.53
CA THR A 2 -18.89 3.72 11.32
C THR A 2 -17.46 3.26 11.59
N ASN A 3 -17.12 2.09 11.09
CA ASN A 3 -15.76 1.59 11.14
C ASN A 3 -14.98 2.40 10.11
N SER A 4 -14.16 3.33 10.56
CA SER A 4 -13.34 4.14 9.66
C SER A 4 -11.91 4.12 10.20
N PHE A 5 -10.94 4.01 9.31
CA PHE A 5 -9.53 4.18 9.65
C PHE A 5 -9.08 5.63 9.45
N LEU A 6 -10.02 6.59 9.56
CA LEU A 6 -9.72 8.01 9.55
C LEU A 6 -9.79 8.59 10.98
N PRO A 7 -8.80 9.42 11.40
CA PRO A 7 -7.64 9.88 10.63
C PRO A 7 -6.68 8.73 10.28
N PHE A 8 -6.07 8.80 9.10
CA PHE A 8 -5.25 7.71 8.58
C PHE A 8 -4.07 7.45 9.53
N PRO A 9 -3.87 6.21 10.00
CA PRO A 9 -2.81 5.90 10.95
C PRO A 9 -1.47 5.81 10.23
N GLU A 10 -0.63 6.84 10.40
CA GLU A 10 0.77 6.76 10.00
C GLU A 10 1.57 5.91 11.00
N LEU A 11 2.50 5.11 10.50
CA LEU A 11 3.37 4.28 11.31
C LEU A 11 4.82 4.60 10.97
N GLU A 12 5.69 4.55 11.97
CA GLU A 12 7.12 4.73 11.80
C GLU A 12 7.87 3.53 12.34
N THR A 13 8.91 3.14 11.61
CA THR A 13 9.87 2.13 12.05
C THR A 13 11.25 2.77 12.23
N THR A 14 12.30 1.95 12.38
CA THR A 14 13.67 2.48 12.46
C THR A 14 14.07 3.13 11.14
N ARG A 15 13.73 2.51 10.00
CA ARG A 15 14.18 2.94 8.66
C ARG A 15 13.08 3.58 7.81
N CYS A 16 11.82 3.30 8.10
CA CYS A 16 10.71 3.60 7.20
C CYS A 16 9.64 4.50 7.84
N LEU A 17 8.95 5.23 6.97
CA LEU A 17 7.66 5.86 7.23
C LEU A 17 6.61 5.11 6.41
N LEU A 18 5.53 4.70 7.07
CA LEU A 18 4.36 4.08 6.47
C LEU A 18 3.22 5.10 6.54
N ARG A 19 2.83 5.62 5.37
CA ARG A 19 1.86 6.72 5.26
C ARG A 19 0.74 6.40 4.28
N GLN A 20 -0.27 7.27 4.21
CA GLN A 20 -1.29 7.18 3.18
C GLN A 20 -0.66 7.42 1.80
N LEU A 21 -1.12 6.67 0.80
CA LEU A 21 -0.80 6.96 -0.61
C LEU A 21 -1.50 8.24 -1.05
N ASP A 22 -0.77 9.09 -1.76
CA ASP A 22 -1.26 10.32 -2.38
C ASP A 22 -1.26 10.17 -3.92
N GLN A 23 -2.05 11.01 -4.61
CA GLN A 23 -2.08 11.04 -6.07
C GLN A 23 -0.71 11.35 -6.70
N ALA A 24 0.18 12.05 -5.99
CA ALA A 24 1.56 12.26 -6.41
C ALA A 24 2.38 10.96 -6.52
N ASP A 25 1.99 9.89 -5.81
CA ASP A 25 2.67 8.59 -5.85
C ASP A 25 2.27 7.76 -7.08
N ALA A 26 1.31 8.21 -7.89
CA ALA A 26 0.73 7.41 -8.98
C ALA A 26 1.77 6.89 -9.98
N GLN A 27 2.83 7.66 -10.25
CA GLN A 27 3.91 7.23 -11.14
C GLN A 27 4.70 6.05 -10.54
N ASP A 28 5.14 6.15 -9.28
CA ASP A 28 5.87 5.06 -8.63
C ASP A 28 4.98 3.82 -8.44
N VAL A 29 3.71 4.01 -8.08
CA VAL A 29 2.71 2.94 -7.97
C VAL A 29 2.56 2.22 -9.31
N PHE A 30 2.46 2.97 -10.42
CA PHE A 30 2.40 2.38 -11.76
C PHE A 30 3.65 1.56 -12.07
N ASP A 31 4.85 2.11 -11.81
CA ASP A 31 6.12 1.45 -12.12
C ASP A 31 6.31 0.14 -11.32
N ILE A 32 5.92 0.13 -10.05
CA ILE A 32 5.92 -1.08 -9.21
C ILE A 32 4.91 -2.09 -9.75
N ARG A 33 3.65 -1.69 -9.93
CA ARG A 33 2.54 -2.60 -10.23
C ARG A 33 2.56 -3.13 -11.66
N LYS A 34 3.13 -2.39 -12.62
CA LYS A 34 3.36 -2.87 -13.98
C LYS A 34 4.25 -4.12 -13.99
N ARG A 35 5.23 -4.19 -13.09
CA ARG A 35 6.21 -5.29 -13.01
C ARG A 35 5.85 -6.35 -11.98
N VAL A 36 5.36 -5.95 -10.80
CA VAL A 36 5.09 -6.86 -9.69
C VAL A 36 3.76 -7.62 -9.88
N ASN A 37 2.74 -6.99 -10.46
CA ASN A 37 1.45 -7.65 -10.73
C ASN A 37 1.54 -8.68 -11.88
N GLU A 38 2.73 -8.91 -12.43
CA GLU A 38 2.98 -10.09 -13.25
C GLU A 38 2.90 -11.39 -12.46
N PHE A 39 3.24 -11.33 -11.17
CA PHE A 39 3.45 -12.50 -10.33
C PHE A 39 2.34 -12.72 -9.29
N VAL A 40 1.30 -11.90 -9.29
CA VAL A 40 0.16 -11.99 -8.38
C VAL A 40 -1.15 -11.94 -9.15
N ASP A 41 -2.20 -12.59 -8.64
CA ASP A 41 -3.53 -12.62 -9.27
C ASP A 41 -4.29 -11.31 -9.02
N TYR A 42 -3.73 -10.21 -9.54
CA TYR A 42 -4.30 -8.88 -9.46
C TYR A 42 -4.12 -8.16 -10.79
N LYS A 43 -5.13 -7.37 -11.21
CA LYS A 43 -5.10 -6.65 -12.48
C LYS A 43 -3.80 -5.86 -12.61
N ARG A 44 -3.03 -6.13 -13.68
CA ARG A 44 -1.84 -5.37 -14.04
C ARG A 44 -2.22 -3.92 -14.32
N ALA A 45 -1.46 -2.98 -13.80
CA ALA A 45 -1.59 -1.58 -14.18
C ALA A 45 -1.02 -1.39 -15.59
N THR A 46 -1.82 -0.87 -16.52
CA THR A 46 -1.39 -0.62 -17.92
C THR A 46 -1.22 0.87 -18.20
N SER A 47 -1.66 1.72 -17.27
CA SER A 47 -1.56 3.18 -17.35
C SER A 47 -1.37 3.82 -15.97
N ILE A 48 -0.92 5.07 -15.95
CA ILE A 48 -0.91 5.90 -14.72
C ILE A 48 -2.33 6.08 -14.19
N ALA A 49 -3.35 6.15 -15.07
CA ALA A 49 -4.74 6.25 -14.66
C ALA A 49 -5.22 5.03 -13.84
N ASP A 50 -4.74 3.82 -14.15
CA ASP A 50 -5.01 2.64 -13.31
C ASP A 50 -4.39 2.78 -11.91
N ALA A 51 -3.20 3.39 -11.80
CA ALA A 51 -2.56 3.64 -10.52
C ALA A 51 -3.31 4.70 -9.70
N GLN A 52 -3.76 5.78 -10.33
CA GLN A 52 -4.62 6.79 -9.69
C GLN A 52 -5.93 6.19 -9.19
N ALA A 53 -6.58 5.35 -10.01
CA ALA A 53 -7.79 4.64 -9.63
C ALA A 53 -7.55 3.65 -8.47
N PHE A 54 -6.40 2.99 -8.45
CA PHE A 54 -6.00 2.15 -7.32
C PHE A 54 -5.82 2.97 -6.03
N ILE A 55 -5.15 4.12 -6.09
CA ILE A 55 -4.97 5.03 -4.94
C ILE A 55 -6.35 5.48 -4.40
N GLU A 56 -7.28 5.89 -5.27
CA GLU A 56 -8.62 6.26 -4.81
C GLU A 56 -9.38 5.10 -4.19
N LYS A 57 -9.26 3.88 -4.76
CA LYS A 57 -9.88 2.67 -4.20
C LYS A 57 -9.40 2.39 -2.78
N ILE A 58 -8.09 2.43 -2.51
CA ILE A 58 -7.56 2.15 -1.18
C ILE A 58 -7.85 3.28 -0.18
N ARG A 59 -7.95 4.54 -0.64
CA ARG A 59 -8.39 5.66 0.20
C ARG A 59 -9.86 5.50 0.60
N HIS A 60 -10.70 5.00 -0.31
CA HIS A 60 -12.07 4.63 0.01
C HIS A 60 -12.12 3.52 1.07
N PHE A 61 -11.31 2.46 0.92
CA PHE A 61 -11.24 1.38 1.92
C PHE A 61 -10.85 1.88 3.31
N ALA A 62 -9.91 2.82 3.41
CA ALA A 62 -9.56 3.44 4.67
C ALA A 62 -10.75 4.21 5.27
N ALA A 63 -11.47 4.98 4.44
CA ALA A 63 -12.63 5.76 4.85
C ALA A 63 -13.80 4.88 5.33
N THR A 64 -14.03 3.73 4.69
CA THR A 64 -15.12 2.79 5.01
C THR A 64 -14.74 1.69 5.99
N GLY A 65 -13.47 1.64 6.42
CA GLY A 65 -12.98 0.64 7.37
C GLY A 65 -12.83 -0.76 6.78
N GLU A 66 -12.76 -0.88 5.45
CA GLU A 66 -12.59 -2.15 4.72
C GLU A 66 -11.14 -2.60 4.66
N GLY A 67 -10.19 -1.67 4.80
CA GLY A 67 -8.76 -1.99 4.83
C GLY A 67 -7.86 -0.76 4.88
N LEU A 68 -6.57 -1.03 5.04
CA LEU A 68 -5.51 -0.04 5.06
C LEU A 68 -4.41 -0.46 4.11
N THR A 69 -3.99 0.44 3.23
CA THR A 69 -2.80 0.25 2.40
C THR A 69 -1.86 1.41 2.67
N TRP A 70 -0.67 1.09 3.18
CA TRP A 70 0.39 2.06 3.43
C TRP A 70 1.34 2.12 2.24
N ALA A 71 1.72 3.33 1.86
CA ALA A 71 2.95 3.60 1.15
C ALA A 71 4.14 3.38 2.09
N ILE A 72 5.18 2.71 1.62
CA ILE A 72 6.44 2.52 2.35
C ILE A 72 7.48 3.47 1.73
N ASN A 73 7.98 4.40 2.52
CA ASN A 73 9.12 5.25 2.16
C ASN A 73 10.24 5.06 3.18
N PHE A 74 11.49 5.22 2.74
CA PHE A 74 12.60 5.32 3.69
C PHE A 74 12.67 6.76 4.25
N LYS A 75 13.15 6.91 5.48
CA LYS A 75 13.26 8.24 6.10
C LYS A 75 14.26 9.17 5.39
N ASP A 76 15.21 8.59 4.67
CA ASP A 76 16.23 9.30 3.89
C ASP A 76 15.95 9.33 2.37
N ASP A 77 14.91 8.63 1.89
CA ASP A 77 14.52 8.56 0.49
C ASP A 77 12.99 8.72 0.35
N PRO A 78 12.51 9.86 -0.19
CA PRO A 78 11.08 10.11 -0.34
C PRO A 78 10.44 9.23 -1.42
N LYS A 79 11.22 8.47 -2.19
CA LYS A 79 10.70 7.57 -3.23
C LYS A 79 9.92 6.42 -2.62
N LEU A 80 8.84 6.00 -3.31
CA LEU A 80 8.04 4.87 -2.88
C LEU A 80 8.83 3.55 -3.03
N ALA A 81 9.13 2.92 -1.89
CA ALA A 81 9.78 1.62 -1.87
C ALA A 81 8.80 0.47 -2.17
N GLY A 82 7.53 0.66 -1.82
CA GLY A 82 6.51 -0.35 -1.96
C GLY A 82 5.22 -0.01 -1.22
N THR A 83 4.35 -1.01 -1.10
CA THR A 83 3.12 -0.91 -0.31
C THR A 83 2.94 -2.15 0.58
N ILE A 84 2.26 -1.97 1.70
CA ILE A 84 1.77 -3.06 2.55
C ILE A 84 0.28 -2.83 2.79
N VAL A 85 -0.52 -3.89 2.70
CA VAL A 85 -1.97 -3.85 2.84
C VAL A 85 -2.41 -4.73 4.00
N TYR A 86 -3.36 -4.23 4.78
CA TYR A 86 -4.17 -4.92 5.77
C TYR A 86 -5.62 -4.90 5.30
N TRP A 87 -6.20 -6.05 4.95
CA TRP A 87 -7.51 -6.14 4.30
C TRP A 87 -8.18 -7.50 4.55
N ASN A 88 -9.32 -7.75 3.90
CA ASN A 88 -10.14 -8.96 4.07
C ASN A 88 -10.41 -9.29 5.55
N ILE A 89 -10.81 -8.25 6.30
CA ILE A 89 -11.03 -8.33 7.74
C ILE A 89 -12.36 -9.06 7.97
N SER A 90 -12.34 -10.14 8.76
CA SER A 90 -13.55 -10.87 9.12
C SER A 90 -14.52 -10.00 9.92
N GLU A 91 -15.81 -10.29 9.85
CA GLU A 91 -16.85 -9.50 10.52
C GLU A 91 -16.64 -9.42 12.05
N ASP A 92 -16.16 -10.52 12.65
CA ASP A 92 -15.78 -10.62 14.07
C ASP A 92 -14.39 -10.04 14.38
N ARG A 93 -13.65 -9.61 13.34
CA ARG A 93 -12.27 -9.07 13.36
C ARG A 93 -11.23 -10.00 13.98
N SER A 94 -11.49 -11.30 14.02
CA SER A 94 -10.53 -12.28 14.50
C SER A 94 -9.46 -12.62 13.44
N VAL A 95 -9.76 -12.38 12.15
CA VAL A 95 -8.91 -12.69 11.02
C VAL A 95 -8.80 -11.49 10.08
N ALA A 96 -7.63 -11.30 9.50
CA ALA A 96 -7.39 -10.37 8.41
C ALA A 96 -6.19 -10.85 7.59
N GLU A 97 -6.06 -10.33 6.38
CA GLU A 97 -4.96 -10.63 5.48
C GLU A 97 -3.96 -9.47 5.42
N ILE A 98 -2.69 -9.83 5.34
CA ILE A 98 -1.60 -8.89 5.05
C ILE A 98 -0.97 -9.27 3.71
N GLY A 99 -0.83 -8.29 2.83
CA GLY A 99 -0.12 -8.42 1.56
C GLY A 99 0.89 -7.30 1.39
N TYR A 100 1.86 -7.46 0.50
CA TYR A 100 2.81 -6.40 0.20
C TYR A 100 3.35 -6.49 -1.22
N GLU A 101 3.83 -5.35 -1.72
CA GLU A 101 4.51 -5.21 -2.99
C GLU A 101 5.73 -4.32 -2.78
N LEU A 102 6.91 -4.74 -3.24
CA LEU A 102 8.12 -3.91 -3.19
C LEU A 102 8.66 -3.67 -4.60
N ALA A 103 9.10 -2.46 -4.88
CA ALA A 103 9.92 -2.19 -6.05
C ALA A 103 11.17 -3.06 -6.01
N THR A 104 11.58 -3.60 -7.17
CA THR A 104 12.71 -4.55 -7.26
C THR A 104 14.00 -4.03 -6.62
N ALA A 105 14.25 -2.72 -6.70
CA ALA A 105 15.43 -2.07 -6.11
C ALA A 105 15.47 -2.10 -4.57
N TYR A 106 14.34 -2.39 -3.92
CA TYR A 106 14.20 -2.42 -2.46
C TYR A 106 13.99 -3.83 -1.89
N GLN A 107 13.88 -4.86 -2.75
CA GLN A 107 13.77 -6.26 -2.33
C GLN A 107 15.09 -6.79 -1.74
N GLY A 108 15.01 -7.79 -0.85
CA GLY A 108 16.19 -8.41 -0.22
C GLY A 108 16.88 -7.56 0.85
N LYS A 109 16.33 -6.38 1.20
CA LYS A 109 16.90 -5.44 2.19
C LYS A 109 16.32 -5.57 3.61
N GLY A 110 15.52 -6.62 3.86
CA GLY A 110 14.91 -6.85 5.16
C GLY A 110 13.74 -5.91 5.49
N ILE A 111 13.10 -5.27 4.49
CA ILE A 111 12.06 -4.26 4.73
C ILE A 111 10.77 -4.89 5.25
N MET A 112 10.36 -6.04 4.69
CA MET A 112 9.12 -6.71 5.09
C MET A 112 9.25 -7.53 6.37
N GLN A 113 10.48 -7.70 6.88
CA GLN A 113 10.75 -8.32 8.18
C GLN A 113 10.74 -7.31 9.32
N GLU A 114 10.90 -6.02 9.03
CA GLU A 114 10.83 -4.91 10.00
C GLU A 114 9.38 -4.54 10.29
#